data_AF-A0A7C6WVD3-F1
#
_entry.id   AF-A0A7C6WVD3-F1
#
_cell.length_a   1.000
_cell.length_b   1.000
_cell.length_c   1.000
_cell.angle_alpha   90.00
_cell.angle_beta   90.00
_cell.angle_gamma   90.00
#
_symmetry.space_group_name_H-M   'P 1'
#
loop_
_entity.id
_entity.type
_entity.pdbx_description
1 polymer ?
#
loop_
_entity_poly.entity_id
_entity_poly.type
_entity_poly.pdbx_seq_one_letter_code
_entity_poly.pdbx_strand_id
1 'polypeptide(L)' 'MSKPENRAKEESLFVNNRLAEAYIPFQIYGEIFDPRTALMKGTLFPELYRPYGQRPDL' A
#
# COMPACT_ATOMS: atom_id res chain seq x y z
N MET A 1 13.07 -17.88 45.76
CA MET A 1 12.34 -18.92 45.01
C MET A 1 11.64 -18.26 43.83
N SER A 2 12.29 -18.25 42.67
CA SER A 2 11.74 -17.73 41.41
C SER A 2 10.64 -18.67 40.90
N LYS A 3 9.42 -18.15 40.70
CA LYS A 3 8.25 -18.95 40.31
C LYS A 3 8.45 -19.59 38.93
N PRO A 4 8.09 -20.87 38.74
CA PRO A 4 8.26 -21.62 37.49
C PRO A 4 7.34 -21.18 36.34
N GLU A 5 6.36 -20.30 36.60
CA GLU A 5 5.32 -19.91 35.65
C GLU A 5 5.81 -19.08 34.45
N ASN A 6 6.95 -18.39 34.55
CA ASN A 6 7.47 -17.55 33.45
C ASN A 6 8.13 -18.36 32.32
N ARG A 7 8.63 -19.57 32.61
CA ARG A 7 9.42 -20.35 31.63
C ARG A 7 8.56 -20.91 30.49
N ALA A 8 7.34 -21.33 30.80
CA ALA A 8 6.39 -21.84 29.80
C ALA A 8 5.84 -20.75 28.87
N LYS A 9 5.76 -19.49 29.35
CA LYS A 9 5.36 -18.35 28.51
C LYS A 9 6.47 -17.96 27.53
N GLU A 10 7.73 -17.97 27.99
CA GLU A 10 8.90 -17.65 27.16
C GLU A 10 9.13 -18.67 26.04
N GLU A 11 8.93 -19.96 26.30
CA GLU A 11 9.05 -21.02 25.29
C GLU A 11 7.95 -20.92 24.20
N SER A 12 6.78 -20.33 24.51
CA SER A 12 5.71 -20.10 23.52
C SER A 12 5.90 -18.85 22.64
N LEU A 13 6.82 -17.95 23.00
CA LEU A 13 7.11 -16.73 22.22
C LEU A 13 8.00 -16.99 21.00
N PHE A 14 8.71 -18.12 20.99
CA PHE A 14 9.57 -18.58 19.88
C PHE A 14 8.92 -19.68 19.05
N VAL A 15 7.58 -19.71 18.97
CA VAL A 15 6.90 -20.36 17.85
C VAL A 15 7.49 -19.74 16.58
N ASN A 16 7.86 -20.58 15.61
CA ASN A 16 8.51 -20.25 14.33
C ASN A 16 7.68 -19.26 13.48
N ASN A 17 7.47 -18.05 13.98
CA ASN A 17 6.69 -17.01 13.35
C ASN A 17 7.55 -16.40 12.26
N ARG A 18 7.20 -16.65 11.01
CA ARG A 18 7.79 -15.94 9.88
C ARG A 18 7.43 -14.46 10.00
N LEU A 19 8.39 -13.59 9.71
CA LEU A 19 8.12 -12.17 9.56
C LEU A 19 7.07 -11.96 8.44
N ALA A 20 6.26 -10.92 8.58
CA ALA A 20 5.34 -10.54 7.51
C ALA A 20 6.15 -10.14 6.26
N GLU A 21 5.72 -10.65 5.11
CA GLU A 21 6.29 -10.30 3.80
C GLU A 21 5.32 -9.37 3.06
N ALA A 22 5.84 -8.31 2.45
CA ALA A 22 5.05 -7.46 1.58
C ALA A 22 4.89 -8.17 0.22
N TYR A 23 3.71 -8.71 -0.04
CA TYR A 23 3.38 -9.24 -1.35
C TYR A 23 2.84 -8.11 -2.24
N ILE A 24 3.60 -7.75 -3.27
CA ILE A 24 3.16 -6.81 -4.30
C ILE A 24 2.84 -7.62 -5.56
N PRO A 25 1.56 -7.70 -5.97
CA PRO A 25 1.20 -8.39 -7.20
C PRO A 25 1.81 -7.68 -8.41
N PHE A 26 2.05 -8.44 -9.49
CA PHE A 26 2.43 -7.83 -10.77
C PHE A 26 1.32 -6.89 -11.23
N GLN A 27 1.66 -5.60 -11.28
CA GLN A 27 0.74 -4.56 -11.74
C GLN A 27 0.70 -4.59 -13.27
N ILE A 28 -0.39 -5.08 -13.85
CA ILE A 28 -0.65 -4.96 -15.28
C ILE A 28 -1.31 -3.60 -15.50
N TYR A 29 -0.60 -2.69 -16.16
CA TYR A 29 -1.18 -1.39 -16.55
C TYR A 29 -2.15 -1.58 -17.70
N GLY A 30 -3.27 -0.87 -17.64
CA GLY A 30 -4.17 -0.70 -18.77
C GLY A 30 -3.67 0.42 -19.69
N GLU A 31 -4.59 1.24 -20.17
CA GLU A 31 -4.24 2.45 -20.91
C GLU A 31 -3.49 3.43 -20.00
N ILE A 32 -2.47 4.06 -20.56
CA ILE A 32 -1.70 5.11 -19.87
C ILE A 32 -1.60 6.33 -20.78
N PHE A 33 -1.52 7.50 -20.15
CA PHE A 33 -1.13 8.71 -20.88
C PHE A 33 0.33 8.66 -21.30
N ASP A 34 0.66 9.36 -22.38
CA ASP A 34 2.06 9.66 -22.68
C ASP A 34 2.65 10.61 -21.60
N PRO A 35 3.98 10.68 -21.45
CA PRO A 35 4.61 11.44 -20.38
C PRO A 35 4.23 12.93 -20.33
N ARG A 36 4.04 13.57 -21.48
CA ARG A 36 3.65 14.99 -21.52
C ARG A 36 2.23 15.15 -21.01
N THR A 37 1.31 14.31 -21.46
CA THR A 37 -0.09 14.37 -21.03
C THR A 37 -0.23 14.02 -19.55
N ALA A 38 0.49 12.99 -19.08
CA ALA A 38 0.49 12.59 -17.68
C ALA A 38 0.94 13.72 -16.75
N LEU A 39 2.01 14.43 -17.13
CA LEU A 39 2.52 15.59 -16.39
C LEU A 39 1.47 16.71 -16.29
N MET A 40 0.79 17.03 -17.39
CA MET A 40 -0.25 18.06 -17.41
C MET A 40 -1.48 17.69 -16.57
N LYS A 41 -1.83 16.40 -16.54
CA LYS A 41 -3.01 15.90 -15.81
C LYS A 41 -2.74 15.58 -14.34
N GLY A 42 -1.48 15.42 -13.94
CA GLY A 42 -1.09 15.02 -12.59
C GLY A 42 -1.32 13.54 -12.28
N THR A 43 -1.52 12.71 -13.30
CA THR A 43 -1.69 11.25 -13.17
C THR A 43 -1.27 10.56 -14.47
N LEU A 44 -0.66 9.38 -14.36
CA LEU A 44 -0.36 8.51 -15.51
C LEU A 44 -1.61 7.79 -16.03
N PHE A 45 -2.55 7.53 -15.12
CA PHE A 45 -3.70 6.66 -15.31
C PHE A 45 -4.95 7.47 -15.67
N PRO A 46 -5.55 7.25 -16.85
CA PRO A 46 -6.78 7.93 -17.28
C PRO A 46 -7.94 7.82 -16.29
N GLU A 47 -8.12 6.65 -15.68
CA GLU A 47 -9.18 6.37 -14.70
C GLU A 47 -9.06 7.20 -13.42
N LEU A 48 -7.88 7.73 -13.12
CA LEU A 48 -7.63 8.58 -11.96
C LEU A 48 -7.77 10.08 -12.28
N TYR A 49 -7.91 10.47 -13.55
CA TYR A 49 -7.99 11.88 -13.93
C TYR A 49 -9.37 12.46 -13.58
N ARG A 50 -9.40 13.34 -12.58
CA ARG A 50 -10.63 13.99 -12.07
C ARG A 50 -10.43 15.52 -12.04
N PRO A 51 -10.64 16.23 -13.16
CA PRO A 51 -10.52 17.69 -13.17
C PRO A 51 -11.59 18.31 -12.27
N TYR A 52 -11.23 19.38 -11.57
CA TYR A 52 -12.22 20.19 -10.86
C TYR A 52 -13.19 20.80 -11.87
N GLY A 53 -14.50 20.76 -11.55
CA GLY A 53 -15.51 21.45 -12.34
C GLY A 53 -15.23 22.95 -12.39
N GLN A 54 -15.74 23.63 -13.42
CA GLN A 54 -15.67 25.08 -13.45
C GLN A 54 -16.35 25.65 -12.21
N ARG A 55 -15.70 26.61 -11.55
CA ARG A 55 -16.35 27.41 -10.54
C ARG A 55 -17.47 28.17 -11.24
N PRO A 56 -18.74 28.06 -10.80
CA PRO A 56 -19.77 28.95 -11.31
C PRO A 56 -19.36 30.40 -11.02
N ASP A 57 -19.65 31.30 -11.96
CA ASP A 57 -19.28 32.70 -11.91
C ASP A 57 -19.72 33.31 -10.56
N LEU A 58 -18.78 33.96 -9.86
CA LEU A 58 -19.02 34.66 -8.58
C LEU A 58 -19.71 36.01 -8.82
#